data_AF-A0AAE2Y102-F1
#
_entry.id   AF-A0AAE2Y102-F1
#
_cell.length_a   1.000
_cell.length_b   1.000
_cell.length_c   1.000
_cell.angle_alpha   90.00
_cell.angle_beta   90.00
_cell.angle_gamma   90.00
#
_symmetry.space_group_name_H-M   'P 1'
#
loop_
_entity.id
_entity.type
_entity.pdbx_description
1 polymer ?
#
loop_
_entity_poly.entity_id
_entity_poly.type
_entity_poly.pdbx_seq_one_letter_code
_entity_poly.pdbx_strand_id
1 'polypeptide(L)' 'MSNLDDYDKVLIEIICKHSCRFYKQNQEEKEEDFRCGAYLVIKEMLKEGKITDKQIQEIYRSVPKRT' A
#
# COMPACT_ATOMS: atom_id res chain seq x y z
N MET A 1 -2.32 -13.84 13.62
CA MET A 1 -1.22 -13.15 12.92
C MET A 1 -1.64 -13.07 11.47
N SER A 2 -1.80 -11.87 10.93
CA SER A 2 -2.05 -11.69 9.51
C SER A 2 -0.88 -12.23 8.71
N ASN A 3 -1.15 -13.09 7.73
CA ASN A 3 -0.13 -13.61 6.84
C ASN A 3 0.15 -12.56 5.75
N LEU A 4 0.97 -11.56 6.07
CA LEU A 4 1.40 -10.55 5.10
C LEU A 4 2.37 -11.17 4.09
N ASP A 5 1.99 -11.15 2.81
CA ASP A 5 2.83 -11.53 1.69
C ASP A 5 3.83 -10.41 1.32
N ASP A 6 4.74 -10.68 0.39
CA ASP A 6 5.78 -9.72 0.03
C ASP A 6 5.23 -8.47 -0.67
N TYR A 7 4.12 -8.60 -1.40
CA TYR A 7 3.43 -7.45 -1.97
C TYR A 7 2.81 -6.59 -0.87
N ASP A 8 2.30 -7.22 0.19
CA ASP A 8 1.77 -6.49 1.34
C ASP A 8 2.85 -5.59 1.97
N LYS A 9 4.05 -6.14 2.21
CA LYS A 9 5.17 -5.39 2.78
C LYS A 9 5.55 -4.19 1.92
N VAL A 10 5.63 -4.37 0.60
CA VAL A 10 5.97 -3.31 -0.36
C VAL A 10 4.95 -2.17 -0.31
N LEU A 11 3.66 -2.51 -0.37
CA LEU A 11 2.59 -1.52 -0.40
C LEU A 11 2.40 -0.82 0.95
N ILE A 12 2.54 -1.55 2.06
CA ILE A 12 2.50 -0.95 3.39
C ILE A 12 3.61 0.09 3.53
N GLU A 13 4.82 -0.27 3.10
CA GLU A 13 5.96 0.62 3.21
C GLU A 13 5.82 1.83 2.28
N ILE A 14 5.54 1.64 0.99
CA ILE A 14 5.50 2.75 0.03
C ILE A 14 4.26 3.64 0.20
N ILE A 15 3.08 3.02 0.36
CA ILE A 15 1.79 3.73 0.32
C ILE A 15 1.27 3.97 1.72
N CYS A 16 1.10 2.91 2.52
CA CYS A 16 0.32 3.04 3.75
C CYS A 16 1.03 3.92 4.80
N LYS A 17 2.26 3.59 5.18
CA LYS A 17 2.99 4.30 6.24
C LYS A 17 3.36 5.74 5.88
N HIS A 18 3.80 5.97 4.64
CA HIS A 18 4.35 7.28 4.23
C HIS A 18 3.36 8.18 3.50
N SER A 19 2.24 7.64 3.01
CA SER A 19 1.34 8.37 2.11
C SER A 19 -0.11 8.41 2.58
N CYS A 20 -0.58 7.39 3.28
CA CYS A 20 -1.98 7.29 3.67
C CYS A 20 -2.23 7.98 5.02
N ARG A 21 -2.90 9.14 5.01
CA ARG A 21 -3.32 9.84 6.23
C ARG A 21 -4.28 9.04 7.13
N PHE A 22 -4.88 7.99 6.60
CA PHE A 22 -5.81 7.11 7.33
C PHE A 22 -5.12 5.89 7.93
N TYR A 23 -3.85 5.66 7.60
CA TYR A 23 -3.09 4.56 8.16
C TYR A 23 -2.93 4.73 9.67
N LYS A 24 -3.28 3.69 10.42
CA LYS A 24 -2.98 3.58 11.85
C LYS A 24 -1.80 2.64 12.02
N GLN A 25 -0.91 2.97 12.95
CA GLN A 25 0.25 2.13 13.26
C GLN A 25 -0.20 0.70 13.57
N ASN A 26 0.46 -0.27 12.92
CA ASN A 26 0.23 -1.71 13.08
C ASN A 26 -1.18 -2.19 12.67
N GLN A 27 -1.95 -1.41 11.89
CA GLN A 27 -3.27 -1.84 11.42
C GLN A 27 -3.22 -3.13 10.59
N GLU A 28 -2.07 -3.44 9.99
CA GLU A 28 -1.83 -4.67 9.23
C GLU A 28 -1.84 -5.93 10.12
N GLU A 29 -1.65 -5.82 11.43
CA GLU A 29 -1.66 -6.95 12.37
C GLU A 29 -3.08 -7.50 12.62
N LYS A 30 -4.10 -6.69 12.34
CA LYS A 30 -5.53 -7.03 12.47
C LYS A 30 -6.18 -7.00 11.08
N GLU A 31 -6.47 -8.18 10.55
CA GLU A 31 -7.01 -8.38 9.19
C GLU A 31 -8.32 -7.62 8.93
N GLU A 32 -9.10 -7.38 9.97
CA GLU A 32 -10.35 -6.60 9.95
C GLU A 32 -10.14 -5.08 9.76
N ASP A 33 -9.00 -4.54 10.20
CA ASP A 33 -8.63 -3.12 10.00
C ASP A 33 -7.93 -2.89 8.64
N PHE A 34 -7.46 -3.97 8.01
CA PHE A 34 -6.64 -3.94 6.80
C PHE A 34 -7.45 -4.17 5.51
N ARG A 35 -8.60 -3.49 5.37
CA ARG A 35 -9.52 -3.61 4.21
C ARG A 35 -9.62 -2.34 3.35
N CYS A 36 -8.49 -1.69 3.10
CA CYS A 36 -8.47 -0.53 2.21
C CYS A 36 -8.74 -0.96 0.76
N GLY A 37 -9.78 -0.42 0.12
CA GLY A 37 -10.12 -0.78 -1.26
C GLY A 37 -9.02 -0.43 -2.26
N ALA A 38 -8.39 0.74 -2.12
CA ALA A 38 -7.29 1.15 -2.99
C ALA A 38 -6.08 0.21 -2.85
N TYR A 39 -5.80 -0.23 -1.63
CA TYR A 39 -4.75 -1.20 -1.35
C TYR A 39 -4.97 -2.52 -2.09
N LEU A 40 -6.18 -3.08 -2.00
CA LEU A 40 -6.52 -4.36 -2.64
C LEU A 40 -6.36 -4.29 -4.16
N VAL A 41 -6.81 -3.20 -4.79
CA VAL A 41 -6.68 -3.00 -6.23
C VAL A 41 -5.22 -2.89 -6.66
N ILE A 42 -4.43 -2.08 -5.95
CA ILE A 42 -3.00 -1.88 -6.29
C ILE A 42 -2.21 -3.16 -6.08
N LYS A 43 -2.52 -3.94 -5.03
CA LYS A 43 -1.91 -5.26 -4.78
C LYS A 43 -2.14 -6.21 -5.95
N GLU A 44 -3.37 -6.28 -6.46
CA GLU A 44 -3.68 -7.14 -7.60
C GLU A 44 -2.93 -6.70 -8.86
N MET A 45 -2.91 -5.39 -9.14
CA MET A 45 -2.17 -4.85 -10.29
C MET A 45 -0.67 -5.16 -10.21
N LEU A 46 -0.08 -5.13 -9.01
CA LEU A 46 1.33 -5.45 -8.79
C LEU A 46 1.59 -6.95 -8.94
N LYS A 47 0.69 -7.81 -8.45
CA LYS A 47 0.75 -9.28 -8.63
C LYS A 47 0.67 -9.69 -10.10
N GLU A 48 -0.21 -9.04 -10.85
CA GLU A 48 -0.40 -9.29 -12.29
C GLU A 48 0.69 -8.63 -13.15
N GLY A 49 1.63 -7.89 -12.56
CA GLY A 49 2.70 -7.19 -13.29
C GLY A 49 2.20 -6.03 -14.15
N LYS A 50 0.98 -5.52 -13.93
CA LYS A 50 0.43 -4.34 -14.61
C LYS A 50 1.15 -3.06 -14.22
N ILE A 51 1.72 -3.05 -13.01
CA ILE A 51 2.56 -1.99 -12.48
C ILE A 51 3.74 -2.62 -11.72
N THR A 52 4.78 -1.82 -11.52
CA THR A 52 5.95 -2.17 -10.70
C THR A 52 6.01 -1.31 -9.43
N ASP A 53 6.72 -1.78 -8.42
CA ASP A 53 7.03 -1.03 -7.20
C ASP A 53 7.71 0.31 -7.50
N LYS A 54 8.61 0.36 -8.49
CA LYS A 54 9.25 1.59 -8.97
C LYS A 54 8.24 2.59 -9.52
N GLN A 55 7.31 2.15 -10.37
CA GLN A 55 6.26 3.02 -10.91
C GLN A 55 5.37 3.58 -9.79
N ILE A 56 5.05 2.78 -8.77
CA ILE A 56 4.28 3.26 -7.60
C ILE A 56 5.05 4.38 -6.88
N GLN A 57 6.36 4.22 -6.67
CA GLN A 57 7.19 5.26 -6.03
C GLN A 57 7.28 6.54 -6.87
N GLU A 58 7.42 6.41 -8.19
CA GLU A 58 7.46 7.55 -9.11
C GLU A 58 6.14 8.32 -9.11
N ILE A 59 5.01 7.59 -9.21
CA ILE A 59 3.68 8.19 -9.10
C ILE A 59 3.55 8.92 -7.77
N TYR A 60 3.87 8.27 -6.65
CA TYR A 60 3.79 8.91 -5.34
C TYR A 60 4.63 10.19 -5.24
N ARG A 61 5.86 10.20 -5.75
CA ARG A 61 6.72 11.40 -5.78
C ARG A 61 6.14 12.53 -6.63
N SER A 62 5.36 12.19 -7.66
CA SER A 62 4.71 13.16 -8.55
C SER A 62 3.37 13.70 -8.02
N VAL A 63 2.72 12.98 -7.09
CA VAL A 63 1.44 13.43 -6.51
C VAL A 63 1.69 14.65 -5.63
N PRO A 64 0.99 15.78 -5.87
CA PRO A 64 1.10 16.95 -5.01
C PRO A 64 0.70 16.60 -3.58
N LYS A 65 1.65 16.70 -2.65
CA LYS A 65 1.38 16.50 -1.23
C LYS A 65 0.55 17.68 -0.74
N ARG A 66 -0.77 17.52 -0.73
CA ARG A 66 -1.67 18.50 -0.09
C ARG A 66 -1.48 18.34 1.42
N THR A 67 -0.67 19.23 1.99
CA THR A 67 -0.52 19.45 3.44
C THR A 67 -1.85 19.79 4.07
#